data_AF-A0A380FD90-F1
#
_entry.id   AF-A0A380FD90-F1
#
_cell.length_a   1.000
_cell.length_b   1.000
_cell.length_c   1.000
_cell.angle_alpha   90.00
_cell.angle_beta   90.00
_cell.angle_gamma   90.00
#
_symmetry.space_group_name_H-M   'P 1'
#
loop_
_entity.id
_entity.type
_entity.pdbx_description
1 polymer ?
#
loop_
_entity_poly.entity_id
_entity_poly.type
_entity_poly.pdbx_seq_one_letter_code
_entity_poly.pdbx_strand_id
1 'polypeptide(L)'
;MLILELIKGIILGIVEGLTEFAPVSSTGHMILIDDMWLKSSEFLGSQSAFTFKIVIQLGSVFAGAWVFRERYFEMLHIGKYKSEPIDGIGQKPKRLNLLHILVGMIPAGILGVLFDDVIEKYLFSVPTVMIGLFIGAIYMIVADIYSKKVTNPKNCRPNQLLPSLCHWLITSCSDVARFQ
;
A
#
# COMPACT_ATOMS: atom_id res chain seq x y z
N MET A 1 24.56 -21.60 13.84
CA MET A 1 23.12 -21.28 13.97
C MET A 1 22.89 -19.78 13.78
N LEU A 2 23.45 -18.91 14.64
CA LEU A 2 23.32 -17.43 14.54
C LEU A 2 23.61 -16.79 13.17
N ILE A 3 24.69 -17.16 12.48
CA ILE A 3 25.04 -16.53 11.19
C ILE A 3 24.02 -16.86 10.10
N LEU A 4 23.51 -18.10 10.08
CA LEU A 4 22.51 -18.52 9.11
C LEU A 4 21.18 -17.80 9.39
N GLU A 5 20.77 -17.71 10.65
CA GLU A 5 19.57 -16.98 11.09
C GLU A 5 19.65 -15.49 10.74
N LEU A 6 20.82 -14.86 10.95
CA LEU A 6 21.05 -13.47 10.57
C LEU A 6 20.93 -13.28 9.06
N ILE A 7 21.53 -14.15 8.25
CA ILE A 7 21.43 -14.09 6.79
C ILE A 7 19.96 -14.24 6.35
N LYS A 8 19.23 -15.21 6.91
CA LYS A 8 17.79 -15.38 6.64
C LYS A 8 16.99 -14.13 7.02
N GLY A 9 17.24 -13.56 8.20
CA GLY A 9 16.58 -12.34 8.66
C GLY A 9 16.87 -11.12 7.77
N ILE A 10 18.12 -10.97 7.31
CA ILE A 10 18.49 -9.91 6.36
C ILE A 10 17.77 -10.08 5.03
N ILE A 11 17.72 -11.29 4.48
CA ILE A 11 17.02 -11.58 3.22
C ILE A 11 15.53 -11.25 3.37
N LEU A 12 14.89 -11.72 4.45
CA LEU A 12 13.48 -11.44 4.73
C LEU A 12 13.20 -9.94 4.89
N GLY A 13 14.09 -9.21 5.58
CA GLY A 13 13.98 -7.76 5.73
C GLY A 13 14.12 -7.00 4.41
N ILE A 14 15.04 -7.43 3.53
CA ILE A 14 15.20 -6.84 2.18
C ILE A 14 13.95 -7.11 1.34
N VAL A 15 13.45 -8.35 1.34
CA VAL A 15 12.25 -8.71 0.59
C VAL A 15 11.05 -7.89 1.06
N GLU A 16 10.81 -7.81 2.37
CA GLU A 16 9.72 -7.02 2.94
C GLU A 16 9.85 -5.55 2.56
N GLY A 17 11.04 -4.96 2.75
CA GLY A 17 11.28 -3.56 2.43
C GLY A 17 11.09 -3.22 0.95
N LEU A 18 11.41 -4.14 0.03
CA LEU A 18 11.21 -3.92 -1.41
C LEU A 18 9.77 -4.20 -1.86
N THR A 19 9.11 -5.19 -1.27
CA THR A 19 7.78 -5.64 -1.71
C THR A 19 6.63 -4.89 -1.06
N GLU A 20 6.83 -4.24 0.09
CA GLU A 20 5.80 -3.43 0.77
C GLU A 20 5.41 -2.21 -0.07
N PHE A 21 6.37 -1.59 -0.76
CA PHE A 21 6.11 -0.42 -1.60
C PHE A 21 5.73 -0.76 -3.03
N ALA A 22 5.88 -2.03 -3.44
CA ALA A 22 5.52 -2.51 -4.78
C ALA A 22 4.13 -3.18 -4.75
N PRO A 23 3.36 -3.19 -5.86
CA PRO A 23 2.00 -3.73 -5.87
C PRO A 23 2.04 -5.26 -6.07
N VAL A 24 2.83 -5.94 -5.23
CA VAL A 24 3.22 -7.35 -5.41
C VAL A 24 2.87 -8.21 -4.19
N SER A 25 2.16 -7.66 -3.19
CA SER A 25 1.80 -8.31 -1.91
C SER A 25 3.02 -8.83 -1.14
N SER A 26 3.52 -8.01 -0.22
CA SER A 26 4.60 -8.34 0.73
C SER A 26 4.26 -9.55 1.59
N THR A 27 3.05 -9.60 2.17
CA THR A 27 2.57 -10.72 2.99
C THR A 27 2.57 -12.05 2.24
N GLY A 28 2.17 -12.05 0.96
CA GLY A 28 2.17 -13.25 0.13
C GLY A 28 3.56 -13.79 -0.15
N HIS A 29 4.50 -12.90 -0.51
CA HIS A 29 5.91 -13.26 -0.71
C HIS A 29 6.56 -13.77 0.57
N MET A 30 6.27 -13.14 1.70
CA MET A 30 6.75 -13.54 3.01
C MET A 30 6.25 -14.94 3.40
N ILE A 31 4.96 -15.25 3.20
CA ILE A 31 4.41 -16.59 3.45
C ILE A 31 5.07 -17.62 2.53
N LEU A 32 5.23 -17.31 1.24
CA LEU A 32 5.79 -18.23 0.26
C LEU A 32 7.27 -18.55 0.51
N ILE A 33 8.08 -17.52 0.77
CA ILE A 33 9.52 -17.66 1.02
C ILE A 33 9.76 -18.37 2.35
N ASP A 34 8.97 -18.06 3.38
CA ASP A 34 9.10 -18.69 4.68
C ASP A 34 8.68 -20.17 4.67
N ASP A 35 7.54 -20.49 4.06
CA ASP A 35 6.98 -21.86 4.04
C ASP A 35 7.71 -22.79 3.04
N MET A 36 8.07 -22.29 1.85
CA MET A 36 8.70 -23.12 0.82
C MET A 36 10.23 -23.16 0.88
N TRP A 37 10.89 -22.04 1.21
CA TRP A 37 12.34 -21.90 1.01
C TRP A 37 13.13 -21.94 2.31
N LEU A 38 12.72 -21.15 3.31
CA LEU A 38 13.53 -20.93 4.50
C LEU A 38 13.16 -21.83 5.68
N LYS A 39 11.94 -22.39 5.70
CA LYS A 39 11.36 -23.20 6.78
C LYS A 39 11.71 -22.64 8.15
N SER A 40 11.55 -21.33 8.32
CA SER A 40 12.03 -20.64 9.52
C SER A 40 11.32 -21.11 10.79
N SER A 41 10.10 -21.65 10.67
CA SER A 41 9.35 -22.27 11.76
C SER A 41 10.05 -23.49 12.37
N GLU A 42 10.83 -24.24 11.60
CA GLU A 42 11.56 -25.44 12.03
C GLU A 42 12.85 -25.08 12.80
N PHE A 43 13.35 -23.84 12.64
CA PHE A 43 14.61 -23.36 13.24
C PHE A 43 14.44 -22.28 14.33
N LEU A 44 13.48 -21.37 14.20
CA LEU A 44 13.24 -20.22 15.11
C LEU A 44 12.05 -20.42 16.06
N GLY A 45 11.20 -21.43 15.80
CA GLY A 45 9.90 -21.60 16.42
C GLY A 45 8.81 -20.75 15.73
N SER A 46 7.61 -21.31 15.61
CA SER A 46 6.48 -20.71 14.88
C SER A 46 6.12 -19.31 15.39
N GLN A 47 6.16 -19.09 16.70
CA GLN A 47 5.79 -17.83 17.32
C GLN A 47 6.84 -16.72 17.12
N SER A 48 8.12 -17.06 17.14
CA SER A 48 9.22 -16.11 16.90
C SER A 48 9.23 -15.63 15.45
N ALA A 49 9.00 -16.54 14.49
CA ALA A 49 8.93 -16.20 13.07
C ALA A 49 7.77 -15.25 12.76
N PHE A 50 6.59 -15.49 13.34
CA PHE A 50 5.44 -14.60 13.21
C PHE A 50 5.73 -13.20 13.76
N THR A 51 6.30 -13.13 14.98
CA THR A 51 6.64 -11.85 15.62
C THR A 51 7.69 -11.09 14.80
N PHE A 52 8.69 -11.79 14.26
CA PHE A 52 9.71 -11.19 13.40
C PHE A 52 9.11 -10.55 12.14
N LYS A 53 8.16 -11.22 11.46
CA LYS A 53 7.45 -10.67 10.29
C LYS A 53 6.76 -9.35 10.62
N ILE A 54 6.06 -9.29 11.75
CA ILE A 54 5.40 -8.06 12.21
C ILE A 54 6.43 -6.95 12.46
N VAL A 55 7.55 -7.27 13.11
CA VAL A 55 8.59 -6.26 13.44
C VAL A 55 9.21 -5.66 12.17
N ILE A 56 9.53 -6.47 11.16
CA ILE A 56 10.12 -5.95 9.92
C ILE A 56 9.12 -5.16 9.08
N GLN A 57 7.84 -5.55 9.08
CA GLN A 57 6.77 -4.79 8.42
C GLN A 57 6.54 -3.43 9.10
N LEU A 58 6.59 -3.37 10.44
CA LEU A 58 6.58 -2.08 11.14
C LEU A 58 7.78 -1.22 10.76
N GLY A 59 8.93 -1.83 10.49
CA GLY A 59 10.12 -1.15 9.98
C GLY A 59 9.91 -0.51 8.59
N SER A 60 9.29 -1.23 7.65
CA SER A 60 8.99 -0.70 6.31
C SER A 60 7.93 0.42 6.37
N VAL A 61 6.85 0.24 7.12
CA VAL A 61 5.82 1.26 7.34
C VAL A 61 6.42 2.53 7.96
N PHE A 62 7.31 2.39 8.95
CA PHE A 62 7.99 3.53 9.57
C PHE A 62 8.89 4.27 8.58
N ALA A 63 9.62 3.55 7.72
CA ALA A 63 10.42 4.17 6.67
C ALA A 63 9.54 4.98 5.70
N GLY A 64 8.38 4.44 5.30
CA GLY A 64 7.38 5.18 4.50
C GLY A 64 6.85 6.42 5.23
N ALA A 65 6.50 6.27 6.53
CA ALA A 65 6.05 7.39 7.36
C ALA A 65 7.09 8.51 7.44
N TRP A 66 8.38 8.17 7.52
CA TRP A 66 9.48 9.11 7.55
C TRP A 66 9.69 9.85 6.22
N VAL A 67 9.61 9.12 5.09
CA VAL A 67 9.74 9.70 3.74
C VAL A 67 8.60 10.67 3.46
N PHE A 68 7.36 10.31 3.81
CA PHE A 68 6.17 11.12 3.55
C PHE A 68 5.78 12.05 4.72
N ARG A 69 6.67 12.26 5.70
CA ARG A 69 6.40 13.08 6.90
C ARG A 69 5.83 14.46 6.55
N GLU A 70 6.39 15.11 5.53
CA GLU A 70 6.01 16.48 5.12
C GLU A 70 4.58 16.51 4.57
N ARG A 71 4.19 15.47 3.82
CA ARG A 71 2.83 15.30 3.29
C ARG A 71 1.82 15.06 4.41
N TYR A 72 2.18 14.27 5.42
CA TYR A 72 1.32 14.04 6.58
C TYR A 72 1.12 15.30 7.41
N PHE A 73 2.19 16.09 7.65
CA PHE A 73 2.08 17.36 8.37
C PHE A 73 1.25 18.41 7.61
N GLU A 74 1.32 18.40 6.28
CA GLU A 74 0.48 19.24 5.41
C GLU A 74 -1.01 18.87 5.58
N MET A 75 -1.34 17.57 5.58
CA MET A 75 -2.71 17.06 5.75
C MET A 75 -3.28 17.31 7.15
N LEU A 76 -2.44 17.21 8.18
CA LEU A 76 -2.84 17.42 9.57
C LEU A 76 -2.99 18.90 9.96
N HIS A 77 -2.72 19.83 9.05
CA HIS A 77 -2.78 21.29 9.31
C HIS A 77 -1.83 21.78 10.43
N ILE A 78 -0.83 21.00 10.83
CA ILE A 78 0.09 21.32 11.95
C ILE A 78 1.31 22.14 11.50
N GLY A 79 1.53 22.31 10.19
CA GLY A 79 2.62 23.14 9.65
C GLY A 79 2.11 24.34 8.86
N LYS A 80 2.64 25.54 9.14
CA LYS A 80 2.55 26.70 8.23
C LYS A 80 3.40 26.44 6.99
N TYR A 81 2.97 25.54 6.11
CA TYR A 81 3.55 25.46 4.78
C TYR A 81 2.91 26.56 3.94
N LYS A 82 3.71 27.59 3.63
CA LYS A 82 3.36 28.60 2.63
C LYS A 82 3.29 27.86 1.29
N SER A 83 2.08 27.48 0.89
CA SER A 83 1.79 27.24 -0.51
C SER A 83 2.07 28.55 -1.24
N GLU A 84 3.22 28.63 -1.91
CA GLU A 84 3.53 29.72 -2.82
C GLU A 84 2.40 29.78 -3.86
N PRO A 85 1.75 30.94 -4.06
CA PRO A 85 0.69 31.04 -5.05
C PRO A 85 1.32 30.82 -6.41
N ILE A 86 0.88 29.79 -7.14
CA ILE A 86 1.06 29.81 -8.60
C ILE A 86 0.16 30.94 -9.10
N ASP A 87 0.80 32.03 -9.50
CA ASP A 87 0.16 33.25 -9.98
C ASP A 87 -0.95 32.94 -11.00
N GLY A 88 -2.17 33.43 -10.71
CA GLY A 88 -3.22 33.60 -11.72
C GLY A 88 -4.42 32.66 -11.68
N ILE A 89 -4.50 31.66 -10.78
CA ILE A 89 -5.69 30.82 -10.65
C ILE A 89 -6.20 30.88 -9.20
N GLY A 90 -7.25 31.67 -8.97
CA GLY A 90 -7.97 31.79 -7.69
C GLY A 90 -8.73 30.53 -7.26
N GLN A 91 -8.14 29.35 -7.42
CA GLN A 91 -8.68 28.11 -6.88
C GLN A 91 -7.85 27.71 -5.67
N LYS A 92 -8.48 27.82 -4.50
CA LYS A 92 -7.95 27.22 -3.27
C LYS A 92 -7.61 25.75 -3.59
N PRO A 93 -6.36 25.29 -3.42
CA PRO A 93 -6.05 23.88 -3.62
C PRO A 93 -7.00 23.09 -2.72
N LYS A 94 -7.80 22.19 -3.32
CA LYS A 94 -8.76 21.36 -2.60
C LYS A 94 -7.94 20.41 -1.72
N ARG A 95 -7.62 20.86 -0.50
CA ARG A 95 -6.78 20.11 0.43
C ARG A 95 -7.47 18.78 0.72
N LEU A 96 -6.71 17.69 0.60
CA LEU A 96 -7.17 16.38 1.01
C LEU A 96 -7.34 16.42 2.53
N ASN A 97 -8.57 16.64 2.99
CA ASN A 97 -8.88 16.63 4.42
C ASN A 97 -8.68 15.22 4.98
N LEU A 98 -8.22 15.14 6.23
CA LEU A 98 -8.13 13.90 7.02
C LEU A 98 -9.44 13.09 6.98
N LEU A 99 -10.57 13.78 6.84
CA LEU A 99 -11.90 13.17 6.71
C LEU A 99 -12.02 12.23 5.51
N HIS A 100 -11.40 12.54 4.36
CA HIS A 100 -11.44 11.65 3.18
C HIS A 100 -10.66 10.35 3.43
N ILE A 101 -9.53 10.44 4.15
CA ILE A 101 -8.73 9.27 4.53
C ILE A 101 -9.52 8.41 5.52
N LEU A 102 -10.09 9.03 6.56
CA LEU A 102 -10.88 8.33 7.56
C LEU A 102 -12.10 7.63 6.94
N VAL A 103 -12.83 8.29 6.04
CA VAL A 103 -13.98 7.68 5.34
C VAL A 103 -13.54 6.50 4.47
N GLY A 104 -12.36 6.56 3.85
CA GLY A 104 -11.81 5.42 3.10
C GLY A 104 -11.36 4.26 3.99
N MET A 105 -10.87 4.54 5.21
CA MET A 105 -10.38 3.52 6.14
C MET A 105 -11.50 2.81 6.90
N ILE A 106 -12.61 3.49 7.21
CA ILE A 106 -13.68 2.93 8.05
C ILE A 106 -14.23 1.60 7.48
N PRO A 107 -14.63 1.49 6.20
CA PRO A 107 -15.15 0.24 5.65
C PRO A 107 -14.13 -0.90 5.70
N ALA A 108 -12.86 -0.60 5.38
CA ALA A 108 -11.78 -1.57 5.42
C ALA A 108 -11.51 -2.06 6.85
N GLY A 109 -11.48 -1.16 7.84
CA GLY A 109 -11.28 -1.49 9.24
C GLY A 109 -12.41 -2.33 9.83
N ILE A 110 -13.67 -2.00 9.52
CA ILE A 110 -14.84 -2.77 9.97
C ILE A 110 -14.81 -4.19 9.38
N LEU A 111 -14.59 -4.30 8.07
CA LEU A 111 -14.52 -5.61 7.41
C LEU A 111 -13.32 -6.43 7.90
N GLY A 112 -12.17 -5.79 8.13
CA GLY A 112 -10.98 -6.45 8.68
C GLY A 112 -11.24 -7.07 10.03
N VAL A 113 -11.77 -6.29 10.99
CA VAL A 113 -12.05 -6.79 12.36
C VAL A 113 -13.15 -7.86 12.37
N LEU A 114 -14.13 -7.78 11.47
CA LEU A 114 -15.26 -8.72 11.44
C LEU A 114 -14.91 -10.06 10.76
N PHE A 115 -13.91 -10.08 9.87
CA PHE A 115 -13.55 -11.26 9.07
C PHE A 115 -12.11 -11.74 9.27
N ASP A 116 -11.39 -11.24 10.27
CA ASP A 116 -9.97 -11.54 10.53
C ASP A 116 -9.70 -13.07 10.54
N ASP A 117 -10.45 -13.82 11.35
CA ASP A 117 -10.31 -15.28 11.46
C ASP A 117 -10.53 -16.03 10.14
N VAL A 118 -11.46 -15.53 9.31
CA VAL A 118 -11.79 -16.15 8.01
C VAL A 118 -10.70 -15.83 6.99
N ILE A 119 -10.20 -14.59 7.00
CA ILE A 119 -9.12 -14.16 6.13
C ILE A 119 -7.86 -14.97 6.43
N GLU A 120 -7.48 -15.07 7.71
CA GLU A 120 -6.29 -15.81 8.11
C GLU A 120 -6.39 -17.29 7.69
N LYS A 121 -7.54 -17.92 7.91
CA LYS A 121 -7.74 -19.34 7.62
C LYS A 121 -7.78 -19.68 6.14
N TYR A 122 -8.41 -18.85 5.30
CA TYR A 122 -8.65 -19.17 3.90
C TYR A 122 -7.70 -18.45 2.93
N LEU A 123 -7.26 -17.23 3.24
CA LEU A 123 -6.37 -16.45 2.38
C LEU A 123 -4.88 -16.72 2.64
N PHE A 124 -4.46 -17.10 3.84
CA PHE A 124 -3.04 -17.39 4.12
C PHE A 124 -2.62 -18.85 3.84
N SER A 125 -3.33 -19.53 2.94
CA SER A 125 -2.83 -20.77 2.36
C SER A 125 -2.00 -20.50 1.10
N VAL A 126 -0.87 -21.19 0.94
CA VAL A 126 0.00 -21.09 -0.24
C VAL A 126 -0.76 -21.13 -1.58
N PRO A 127 -1.68 -22.06 -1.84
CA PRO A 127 -2.41 -22.09 -3.11
C PRO A 127 -3.32 -20.86 -3.28
N THR A 128 -3.99 -20.39 -2.22
CA THR A 128 -4.83 -19.19 -2.30
C THR A 128 -4.00 -17.94 -2.58
N VAL A 129 -2.85 -17.79 -1.93
CA VAL A 129 -1.93 -16.65 -2.14
C VAL A 129 -1.46 -16.59 -3.60
N MET A 130 -1.06 -17.72 -4.18
CA MET A 130 -0.62 -17.76 -5.59
C MET A 130 -1.73 -17.32 -6.55
N ILE A 131 -2.96 -17.83 -6.35
CA ILE A 131 -4.12 -17.44 -7.17
C ILE A 131 -4.42 -15.95 -6.98
N GLY A 132 -4.36 -15.44 -5.75
CA GLY A 132 -4.56 -14.04 -5.43
C GLY A 132 -3.53 -13.12 -6.11
N LEU A 133 -2.25 -13.48 -6.08
CA LEU A 133 -1.17 -12.76 -6.77
C LEU A 133 -1.40 -12.73 -8.28
N PHE A 134 -1.79 -13.86 -8.87
CA PHE A 134 -2.05 -13.94 -10.31
C PHE A 134 -3.25 -13.07 -10.73
N ILE A 135 -4.36 -13.15 -9.98
CA ILE A 135 -5.54 -12.31 -10.22
C ILE A 135 -5.20 -10.83 -10.00
N GLY A 136 -4.43 -10.51 -8.95
CA GLY A 136 -3.97 -9.14 -8.68
C GLY A 136 -3.12 -8.56 -9.81
N ALA A 137 -2.21 -9.36 -10.39
CA ALA A 137 -1.41 -8.96 -11.54
C ALA A 137 -2.28 -8.68 -12.77
N ILE A 138 -3.25 -9.56 -13.08
CA ILE A 138 -4.22 -9.34 -14.17
C ILE A 138 -5.03 -8.06 -13.90
N TYR A 139 -5.50 -7.88 -12.67
CA TYR A 139 -6.27 -6.71 -12.27
C TYR A 139 -5.48 -5.42 -12.49
N MET A 140 -4.19 -5.38 -12.12
CA MET A 140 -3.33 -4.22 -12.35
C MET A 140 -3.12 -3.94 -13.85
N ILE A 141 -2.92 -4.98 -14.67
CA ILE A 141 -2.83 -4.83 -16.13
C ILE A 141 -4.11 -4.23 -16.70
N VAL A 142 -5.27 -4.74 -16.27
CA VAL A 142 -6.58 -4.21 -16.68
C VAL A 142 -6.72 -2.76 -16.24
N ALA A 143 -6.39 -2.43 -14.99
CA ALA A 143 -6.43 -1.07 -14.48
C ALA A 143 -5.56 -0.10 -15.32
N ASP A 144 -4.34 -0.50 -15.70
CA ASP A 144 -3.48 0.32 -16.57
C ASP A 144 -4.10 0.54 -17.96
N ILE A 145 -4.66 -0.51 -18.58
CA ILE A 145 -5.33 -0.42 -19.89
C ILE A 145 -6.51 0.56 -19.85
N TYR A 146 -7.32 0.52 -18.78
CA TYR A 146 -8.46 1.43 -18.62
C TYR A 146 -8.02 2.85 -18.22
N SER A 147 -6.89 3.00 -17.52
CA SER A 147 -6.35 4.30 -17.06
C SER A 147 -5.78 5.16 -18.20
N LYS A 148 -5.37 4.56 -19.33
CA LYS A 148 -4.81 5.27 -20.51
C LYS A 148 -5.72 6.33 -21.15
N LYS A 149 -6.99 6.46 -20.74
CA LYS A 149 -7.88 7.55 -21.16
C LYS A 149 -7.62 8.92 -20.52
N VAL A 150 -6.67 9.06 -19.58
CA VAL A 150 -6.29 10.37 -19.00
C VAL A 150 -4.88 10.78 -19.46
N THR A 151 -4.68 10.87 -20.76
CA THR A 151 -3.42 11.38 -21.36
C THR A 151 -3.64 12.75 -22.00
N ASN A 152 -4.00 13.77 -21.21
CA ASN A 152 -3.57 15.16 -21.49
C ASN A 152 -3.75 16.13 -20.30
N PRO A 153 -2.74 16.36 -19.44
CA PRO A 153 -2.83 17.39 -18.40
C PRO A 153 -2.84 18.83 -18.95
N LYS A 154 -2.69 19.05 -20.27
CA LYS A 154 -2.66 20.40 -20.85
C LYS A 154 -4.02 20.97 -21.26
N ASN A 155 -5.12 20.19 -21.21
CA ASN A 155 -6.42 20.62 -21.75
C ASN A 155 -7.64 20.36 -20.85
N CYS A 156 -7.48 20.25 -19.54
CA CYS A 156 -8.61 20.22 -18.62
C CYS A 156 -9.27 21.60 -18.52
N ARG A 157 -10.33 21.84 -19.32
CA ARG A 157 -11.21 22.99 -19.12
C ARG A 157 -12.03 22.80 -17.82
N PRO A 158 -12.25 23.84 -16.99
CA PRO A 158 -12.85 23.70 -15.65
C PRO A 158 -14.33 23.30 -15.62
N ASN A 159 -14.99 23.06 -16.76
CA ASN A 159 -16.45 23.01 -16.85
C ASN A 159 -17.06 21.63 -17.13
N GLN A 160 -16.34 20.54 -16.87
CA GLN A 160 -16.91 19.20 -16.87
C GLN A 160 -16.67 18.53 -15.51
N LEU A 161 -17.46 19.00 -14.55
CA LEU A 161 -17.56 18.47 -13.19
C LEU A 161 -18.75 17.51 -13.12
N LEU A 162 -18.47 16.29 -12.63
CA LEU A 162 -19.31 15.12 -12.29
C LEU A 162 -19.34 13.96 -13.30
N PRO A 163 -19.25 12.69 -12.82
CA PRO A 163 -19.61 12.19 -11.48
C PRO A 163 -18.41 11.95 -10.56
N SER A 164 -18.49 12.55 -9.37
CA SER A 164 -17.44 12.69 -8.36
C SER A 164 -17.01 11.41 -7.63
N LEU A 165 -17.57 10.24 -7.95
CA LEU A 165 -17.18 8.95 -7.36
C LEU A 165 -16.33 8.11 -8.31
N CYS A 166 -16.72 8.04 -9.58
CA CYS A 166 -15.98 7.28 -10.59
C CYS A 166 -14.65 7.97 -10.94
N HIS A 167 -14.67 9.30 -11.07
CA HIS A 167 -13.44 10.05 -11.27
C HIS A 167 -12.51 9.94 -10.06
N TRP A 168 -13.03 9.93 -8.82
CA TRP A 168 -12.20 9.83 -7.62
C TRP A 168 -11.56 8.45 -7.48
N LEU A 169 -12.30 7.37 -7.77
CA LEU A 169 -11.75 6.01 -7.83
C LEU A 169 -10.67 5.88 -8.90
N ILE A 170 -10.87 6.48 -10.08
CA ILE A 170 -9.92 6.41 -11.20
C ILE A 170 -8.68 7.29 -10.93
N THR A 171 -8.82 8.52 -10.42
CA THR A 171 -7.65 9.35 -10.07
C THR A 171 -6.90 8.82 -8.87
N SER A 172 -7.59 8.25 -7.87
CA SER A 172 -6.90 7.62 -6.74
C SER A 172 -6.14 6.36 -7.19
N CYS A 173 -6.66 5.63 -8.19
CA CYS A 173 -5.99 4.48 -8.78
C CYS A 173 -4.82 4.91 -9.71
N SER A 174 -4.96 5.99 -10.47
CA SER A 174 -3.86 6.52 -11.31
C SER A 174 -2.75 7.16 -10.50
N ASP A 175 -3.10 7.82 -9.39
CA ASP A 175 -2.11 8.36 -8.46
C ASP A 175 -1.39 7.19 -7.78
N VAL A 176 -2.07 6.17 -7.25
CA VAL A 176 -1.39 4.97 -6.72
C VAL A 176 -0.46 4.31 -7.76
N ALA A 177 -0.86 4.23 -9.03
CA ALA A 177 -0.03 3.70 -10.11
C ALA A 177 1.12 4.63 -10.56
N ARG A 178 1.08 5.92 -10.19
CA ARG A 178 2.10 6.93 -10.53
C ARG A 178 2.96 7.35 -9.31
N PHE A 179 2.58 6.89 -8.12
CA PHE A 179 3.30 7.06 -6.85
C PHE A 179 4.17 5.84 -6.49
N GLN A 180 4.19 4.81 -7.34
CA GLN A 180 5.20 3.73 -7.39
C GLN A 180 6.21 4.02 -8.49
#